data_AF-D3BMN7-F1
#
_entry.id   AF-D3BMN7-F1
#
_cell.length_a   1.000
_cell.length_b   1.000
_cell.length_c   1.000
_cell.angle_alpha   90.00
_cell.angle_beta   90.00
_cell.angle_gamma   90.00
#
_symmetry.space_group_name_H-M   'P 1'
#
loop_
_entity.id
_entity.type
_entity.pdbx_description
1 polymer ?
#
loop_
_entity_poly.entity_id
_entity_poly.type
_entity_poly.pdbx_seq_one_letter_code
_entity_poly.pdbx_strand_id
1 'polypeptide(L)'
;MHKYFISTIFLIIGFCFSFGNGGMLVQSFNGPITNDEIQSFLNHVVSLTPASDNIGNNWAQSGDRSGEVTKSMGIINDLAPAPVGQNTIWTGRIDPCWPNTNTPQTSGSGGEQGDPAGHLGYCARLILQTPAIWNTVIPSPGDPNNLGSTYLLRAKKYISGADYSMSNHTLRSALNIANGGKLYFSQANPYKSGQIVPWNQVMMFLYAFQNLAVAHDILQDNPDLASQYHNLVQVNLNWMFNEGMVKVNNGPKGRPIYRWGYVLPNTNGEDTNHGNLDVSGLYRAYQSGYYGVTSSMLLPVANTYWDIVYRGPADYSGILDGTDGTGNASPTNYVRAGYFSLTEFRPDTFSQLTTDCTLRVGSSSNTATDRVSRMFWLKNQRYQSFSMNVVPTLGAAYTSNYIVSIRPNGAWNSDVSLNVRGLPVGATVTFNGSSNVIAKGSGSLIITVSTSYPTPPGNSTLNIVSSGWGAVSQSSSVTMTALQQIPKPKFSLDGGNYVGKQTLTITSQLSSTIRYTTDSSTPAYNKGIIYSQPIAITKNTTIKAVAYRTNYKDSSTTTEIYYIK
;
A
#
# COMPACT_ATOMS: atom_id res chain seq x y z
N MET A 1 10.17 -15.95 39.19
CA MET A 1 8.82 -16.13 38.63
C MET A 1 8.73 -15.31 37.33
N HIS A 2 8.58 -16.02 36.21
CA HIS A 2 8.14 -15.62 34.85
C HIS A 2 8.77 -14.36 34.20
N LYS A 3 9.89 -14.48 33.46
CA LYS A 3 10.11 -14.96 32.07
C LYS A 3 9.54 -14.00 31.01
N TYR A 4 10.33 -13.13 30.39
CA TYR A 4 11.27 -13.34 29.28
C TYR A 4 10.66 -13.95 28.01
N PHE A 5 10.58 -13.09 26.97
CA PHE A 5 11.06 -13.33 25.61
C PHE A 5 10.69 -14.67 24.95
N ILE A 6 9.68 -14.61 24.06
CA ILE A 6 9.59 -15.50 22.90
C ILE A 6 9.58 -14.61 21.66
N SER A 7 10.78 -14.25 21.21
CA SER A 7 11.08 -14.12 19.79
C SER A 7 11.61 -15.48 19.34
N THR A 8 11.27 -15.89 18.11
CA THR A 8 11.75 -17.11 17.41
C THR A 8 10.89 -18.37 17.57
N ILE A 9 9.72 -18.40 16.91
CA ILE A 9 9.24 -19.56 16.14
C ILE A 9 8.48 -19.02 14.92
N PHE A 10 9.20 -18.57 13.90
CA PHE A 10 8.74 -18.68 12.50
C PHE A 10 9.39 -19.96 11.98
N LEU A 11 8.92 -21.10 12.49
CA LEU A 11 9.24 -22.39 11.88
C LEU A 11 8.18 -22.62 10.82
N ILE A 12 8.66 -22.73 9.59
CA ILE A 12 7.98 -23.32 8.44
C ILE A 12 7.43 -24.67 8.89
N ILE A 13 6.15 -24.72 9.25
CA ILE A 13 5.37 -25.94 9.24
C ILE A 13 4.16 -25.59 8.38
N GLY A 14 4.20 -26.08 7.14
CA GLY A 14 3.02 -26.20 6.31
C GLY A 14 2.05 -27.15 7.01
N PHE A 15 1.27 -26.63 7.95
CA PHE A 15 0.02 -27.25 8.31
C PHE A 15 -0.92 -26.99 7.15
N CYS A 16 -1.14 -28.00 6.31
CA CYS A 16 -2.36 -28.10 5.52
C CYS A 16 -3.53 -28.13 6.49
N PHE A 17 -3.98 -26.95 6.94
CA PHE A 17 -5.29 -26.83 7.53
C PHE A 17 -6.29 -27.16 6.43
N SER A 18 -7.03 -28.25 6.63
CA SER A 18 -8.31 -28.42 5.97
C SER A 18 -9.18 -27.23 6.39
N PHE A 19 -9.31 -26.25 5.50
CA PHE A 19 -10.15 -25.09 5.72
C PHE A 19 -11.60 -25.56 5.66
N GLY A 20 -12.30 -25.53 6.79
CA GLY A 20 -13.75 -25.74 6.82
C GLY A 20 -14.41 -24.75 5.86
N ASN A 21 -15.29 -25.26 4.99
CA ASN A 21 -16.02 -24.46 4.01
C ASN A 21 -16.79 -23.32 4.72
N GLY A 22 -16.45 -22.07 4.43
CA GLY A 22 -17.33 -20.94 4.75
C GLY A 22 -16.68 -19.59 4.95
N GLY A 23 -15.46 -19.48 5.48
CA GLY A 23 -14.88 -18.17 5.82
C GLY A 23 -13.44 -17.93 5.36
N MET A 24 -13.03 -16.67 5.45
CA MET A 24 -11.77 -16.13 4.92
C MET A 24 -10.79 -15.84 6.06
N LEU A 25 -9.53 -16.24 5.87
CA LEU A 25 -8.46 -16.03 6.84
C LEU A 25 -7.87 -14.63 6.70
N VAL A 26 -7.71 -13.92 7.81
CA VAL A 26 -6.88 -12.71 7.88
C VAL A 26 -5.71 -12.98 8.82
N GLN A 27 -4.49 -13.13 8.31
CA GLN A 27 -3.31 -13.47 9.13
C GLN A 27 -2.70 -12.24 9.79
N SER A 28 -2.80 -11.08 9.14
CA SER A 28 -2.27 -9.81 9.63
C SER A 28 -2.91 -8.66 8.86
N PHE A 29 -3.08 -7.50 9.51
CA PHE A 29 -3.46 -6.25 8.84
C PHE A 29 -2.27 -5.51 8.20
N ASN A 30 -1.05 -6.02 8.36
CA ASN A 30 0.19 -5.43 7.86
C ASN A 30 0.99 -6.43 7.02
N GLY A 31 1.83 -5.91 6.11
CA GLY A 31 2.64 -6.70 5.20
C GLY A 31 1.92 -7.08 3.90
N PRO A 32 2.54 -7.88 3.02
CA PRO A 32 1.90 -8.35 1.81
C PRO A 32 0.74 -9.31 2.12
N ILE A 33 -0.18 -9.47 1.17
CA ILE A 33 -1.19 -10.54 1.22
C ILE A 33 -0.47 -11.88 1.08
N THR A 34 -0.77 -12.84 1.95
CA THR A 34 -0.11 -14.16 1.94
C THR A 34 -0.83 -15.15 1.02
N ASN A 35 -0.14 -16.25 0.67
CA ASN A 35 -0.76 -17.33 -0.10
C ASN A 35 -1.94 -17.99 0.64
N ASP A 36 -1.86 -18.10 1.98
CA ASP A 36 -2.94 -18.67 2.79
C ASP A 36 -4.18 -17.75 2.79
N GLU A 37 -3.96 -16.44 2.91
CA GLU A 37 -5.02 -15.43 2.80
C GLU A 37 -5.69 -15.52 1.42
N ILE A 38 -4.91 -15.58 0.33
CA ILE A 38 -5.41 -15.73 -1.04
C ILE A 38 -6.21 -17.03 -1.18
N GLN A 39 -5.66 -18.17 -0.75
CA GLN A 39 -6.32 -19.47 -0.93
C GLN A 39 -7.62 -19.55 -0.15
N SER A 40 -7.66 -19.03 1.09
CA SER A 40 -8.90 -18.97 1.88
C SER A 40 -9.96 -18.09 1.22
N PHE A 41 -9.57 -16.95 0.65
CA PHE A 41 -10.46 -16.06 -0.09
C PHE A 41 -11.01 -16.74 -1.34
N LEU A 42 -10.16 -17.40 -2.13
CA LEU A 42 -10.59 -18.14 -3.32
C LEU A 42 -11.56 -19.26 -2.98
N ASN A 43 -11.30 -20.04 -1.92
CA ASN A 43 -12.20 -21.10 -1.45
C ASN A 43 -13.58 -20.54 -1.06
N HIS A 44 -13.61 -19.40 -0.37
CA HIS A 44 -14.85 -18.72 -0.02
C HIS A 44 -15.61 -18.24 -1.28
N VAL A 45 -14.94 -17.52 -2.19
CA VAL A 45 -15.58 -16.99 -3.41
C VAL A 45 -16.15 -18.10 -4.30
N VAL A 46 -15.47 -19.24 -4.42
CA VAL A 46 -15.98 -20.38 -5.19
C VAL A 46 -17.29 -20.92 -4.59
N SER A 47 -17.45 -20.85 -3.27
CA SER A 47 -18.66 -21.31 -2.56
C SER A 47 -19.88 -20.36 -2.66
N LEU A 48 -19.68 -19.11 -3.06
CA LEU A 48 -20.78 -18.13 -3.15
C LEU A 48 -21.82 -18.52 -4.22
N THR A 49 -23.10 -18.27 -3.94
CA THR A 49 -24.20 -18.56 -4.87
C THR A 49 -25.01 -17.30 -5.10
N PRO A 50 -25.27 -16.86 -6.36
CA PRO A 50 -26.06 -15.66 -6.60
C PRO A 50 -27.37 -15.61 -5.82
N ALA A 51 -27.63 -14.47 -5.19
CA ALA A 51 -28.91 -14.16 -4.58
C ALA A 51 -30.04 -14.27 -5.63
N SER A 52 -31.27 -14.40 -5.15
CA SER A 52 -32.47 -14.48 -6.00
C SER A 52 -32.68 -13.25 -6.88
N ASP A 53 -32.18 -12.11 -6.44
CA ASP A 53 -32.37 -10.81 -7.07
C ASP A 53 -31.24 -9.86 -6.68
N ASN A 54 -31.17 -8.72 -7.37
CA ASN A 54 -30.23 -7.65 -7.05
C ASN A 54 -30.85 -6.50 -6.22
N ILE A 55 -31.97 -6.69 -5.51
CA ILE A 55 -32.51 -5.63 -4.64
C ILE A 55 -31.48 -5.24 -3.59
N GLY A 56 -31.33 -3.95 -3.33
CA GLY A 56 -30.43 -3.46 -2.29
C GLY A 56 -28.96 -3.82 -2.54
N ASN A 57 -28.59 -4.07 -3.80
CA ASN A 57 -27.24 -4.45 -4.22
C ASN A 57 -26.79 -5.82 -3.71
N ASN A 58 -27.73 -6.77 -3.60
CA ASN A 58 -27.48 -8.12 -3.11
C ASN A 58 -26.37 -8.86 -3.86
N TRP A 59 -26.16 -8.61 -5.16
CA TRP A 59 -25.04 -9.24 -5.88
C TRP A 59 -23.72 -8.49 -5.73
N ALA A 60 -23.76 -7.19 -5.46
CA ALA A 60 -22.58 -6.33 -5.48
C ALA A 60 -22.00 -6.07 -4.09
N GLN A 61 -22.79 -5.54 -3.15
CA GLN A 61 -22.25 -4.92 -1.92
C GLN A 61 -23.00 -5.27 -0.62
N SER A 62 -24.10 -6.01 -0.66
CA SER A 62 -24.92 -6.28 0.55
C SER A 62 -24.53 -7.59 1.27
N GLY A 63 -24.49 -7.54 2.61
CA GLY A 63 -24.73 -8.67 3.52
C GLY A 63 -23.98 -9.99 3.29
N ASP A 64 -22.65 -9.95 3.11
CA ASP A 64 -21.78 -11.11 2.88
C ASP A 64 -21.95 -11.82 1.52
N ARG A 65 -22.72 -11.23 0.60
CA ARG A 65 -23.03 -11.79 -0.75
C ARG A 65 -22.23 -11.15 -1.88
N SER A 66 -21.30 -10.25 -1.54
CA SER A 66 -20.38 -9.64 -2.51
C SER A 66 -19.54 -10.70 -3.22
N GLY A 67 -19.47 -10.64 -4.55
CA GLY A 67 -18.73 -11.61 -5.38
C GLY A 67 -19.64 -12.55 -6.20
N GLU A 68 -20.94 -12.50 -5.94
CA GLU A 68 -21.97 -13.24 -6.68
C GLU A 68 -22.18 -12.72 -8.11
N VAL A 69 -21.94 -11.42 -8.37
CA VAL A 69 -22.14 -10.79 -9.69
C VAL A 69 -21.52 -11.58 -10.84
N THR A 70 -20.32 -12.12 -10.67
CA THR A 70 -19.58 -12.79 -11.75
C THR A 70 -20.32 -14.04 -12.24
N LYS A 71 -21.09 -14.68 -11.36
CA LYS A 71 -21.95 -15.83 -11.69
C LYS A 71 -23.32 -15.38 -12.23
N SER A 72 -23.66 -14.09 -12.11
CA SER A 72 -24.95 -13.50 -12.46
C SER A 72 -25.10 -13.09 -13.94
N MET A 73 -24.15 -13.39 -14.82
CA MET A 73 -24.32 -13.12 -16.26
C MET A 73 -25.41 -13.96 -16.92
N GLY A 74 -25.58 -15.21 -16.47
CA GLY A 74 -26.62 -16.11 -16.99
C GLY A 74 -28.03 -15.77 -16.49
N ILE A 75 -28.16 -14.78 -15.59
CA ILE A 75 -29.43 -14.39 -14.98
C ILE A 75 -29.85 -12.96 -15.37
N ILE A 76 -29.22 -12.34 -16.38
CA ILE A 76 -29.72 -11.10 -16.97
C ILE A 76 -31.12 -11.38 -17.55
N ASN A 77 -32.08 -10.49 -17.32
CA ASN A 77 -33.49 -10.73 -17.56
C ASN A 77 -33.81 -11.21 -18.98
N ASP A 78 -33.17 -10.68 -20.02
CA ASP A 78 -33.42 -11.08 -21.41
C ASP A 78 -32.73 -12.40 -21.82
N LEU A 79 -31.68 -12.81 -21.09
CA LEU A 79 -30.95 -14.05 -21.34
C LEU A 79 -31.44 -15.22 -20.48
N ALA A 80 -31.94 -14.92 -19.27
CA ALA A 80 -32.34 -15.92 -18.30
C ALA A 80 -33.69 -16.55 -18.67
N PRO A 81 -33.86 -17.87 -18.52
CA PRO A 81 -35.12 -18.53 -18.79
C PRO A 81 -36.18 -18.15 -17.75
N ALA A 82 -37.46 -18.19 -18.14
CA ALA A 82 -38.57 -18.05 -17.21
C ALA A 82 -38.53 -19.19 -16.15
N PRO A 83 -38.92 -18.93 -14.88
CA PRO A 83 -39.48 -17.66 -14.37
C PRO A 83 -38.43 -16.65 -13.88
N VAL A 84 -37.13 -16.97 -13.96
CA VAL A 84 -36.05 -16.10 -13.45
C VAL A 84 -35.85 -14.88 -14.34
N GLY A 85 -35.94 -15.05 -15.65
CA GLY A 85 -35.95 -13.97 -16.64
C GLY A 85 -37.18 -13.96 -17.52
N GLN A 86 -37.06 -13.28 -18.66
CA GLN A 86 -38.13 -13.00 -19.62
C GLN A 86 -39.27 -12.15 -19.05
N ASN A 87 -38.99 -11.39 -17.98
CA ASN A 87 -39.98 -10.52 -17.36
C ASN A 87 -40.10 -9.22 -18.15
N THR A 88 -41.34 -8.82 -18.46
CA THR A 88 -41.61 -7.47 -18.97
C THR A 88 -41.51 -6.49 -17.79
N ILE A 89 -40.65 -5.49 -17.93
CA ILE A 89 -40.45 -4.46 -16.88
C ILE A 89 -41.24 -3.18 -17.20
N TRP A 90 -41.05 -2.14 -16.41
CA TRP A 90 -41.74 -0.84 -16.55
C TRP A 90 -41.53 -0.13 -17.89
N THR A 91 -40.53 -0.53 -18.67
CA THR A 91 -40.32 -0.06 -20.04
C THR A 91 -41.30 -0.67 -21.05
N GLY A 92 -42.14 -1.63 -20.62
CA GLY A 92 -43.06 -2.38 -21.48
C GLY A 92 -42.37 -3.42 -22.35
N ARG A 93 -41.11 -3.77 -22.05
CA ARG A 93 -40.28 -4.72 -22.81
C ARG A 93 -39.54 -5.68 -21.87
N ILE A 94 -39.02 -6.75 -22.46
CA ILE A 94 -37.96 -7.57 -21.85
C ILE A 94 -36.64 -6.84 -22.15
N ASP A 95 -36.11 -6.13 -21.16
CA ASP A 95 -34.85 -5.38 -21.29
C ASP A 95 -33.68 -6.18 -20.66
N PRO A 96 -32.42 -5.94 -21.14
CA PRO A 96 -31.21 -6.57 -20.61
C PRO A 96 -30.76 -5.93 -19.29
N CYS A 97 -31.58 -6.08 -18.26
CA CYS A 97 -31.30 -5.65 -16.91
C CYS A 97 -31.11 -6.86 -16.00
N TRP A 98 -30.31 -6.71 -14.95
CA TRP A 98 -30.25 -7.67 -13.86
C TRP A 98 -31.57 -7.64 -13.09
N PRO A 99 -32.26 -8.78 -12.91
CA PRO A 99 -33.58 -8.79 -12.32
C PRO A 99 -33.53 -8.33 -10.86
N ASN A 100 -34.42 -7.41 -10.53
CA ASN A 100 -34.56 -6.89 -9.17
C ASN A 100 -35.53 -7.73 -8.32
N THR A 101 -36.35 -8.62 -8.87
CA THR A 101 -37.21 -9.54 -8.10
C THR A 101 -37.58 -10.77 -8.92
N ASN A 102 -37.83 -11.90 -8.24
CA ASN A 102 -38.51 -13.09 -8.81
C ASN A 102 -40.02 -12.88 -9.01
N THR A 103 -40.55 -11.72 -8.62
CA THR A 103 -41.96 -11.34 -8.79
C THR A 103 -42.06 -10.15 -9.75
N PRO A 104 -43.10 -10.07 -10.60
CA PRO A 104 -43.28 -8.93 -11.50
C PRO A 104 -43.49 -7.64 -10.68
N GLN A 105 -42.46 -6.81 -10.54
CA GLN A 105 -42.61 -5.46 -10.01
C GLN A 105 -42.55 -4.42 -11.13
N THR A 106 -43.43 -3.43 -11.04
CA THR A 106 -43.56 -2.28 -11.93
C THR A 106 -42.41 -1.26 -11.81
N SER A 107 -41.33 -1.56 -11.07
CA SER A 107 -40.21 -0.64 -10.81
C SER A 107 -38.80 -1.28 -10.93
N GLY A 108 -38.71 -2.51 -11.45
CA GLY A 108 -37.58 -3.43 -11.26
C GLY A 108 -36.21 -3.13 -11.91
N SER A 109 -35.79 -1.88 -12.10
CA SER A 109 -34.42 -1.57 -12.56
C SER A 109 -33.94 -0.15 -12.15
N GLY A 110 -33.34 -0.04 -10.95
CA GLY A 110 -32.78 1.20 -10.39
C GLY A 110 -31.28 1.40 -10.67
N GLY A 111 -30.60 2.25 -9.88
CA GLY A 111 -29.16 2.48 -9.99
C GLY A 111 -28.30 1.23 -9.76
N GLU A 112 -28.85 0.20 -9.14
CA GLU A 112 -28.21 -1.08 -8.88
C GLU A 112 -27.80 -1.81 -10.16
N GLN A 113 -28.26 -1.39 -11.35
CA GLN A 113 -27.86 -1.95 -12.63
C GLN A 113 -26.41 -1.62 -13.01
N GLY A 114 -25.88 -0.49 -12.55
CA GLY A 114 -24.51 -0.07 -12.85
C GLY A 114 -23.46 -0.94 -12.16
N ASP A 115 -23.74 -1.41 -10.95
CA ASP A 115 -22.77 -2.15 -10.15
C ASP A 115 -22.44 -3.54 -10.73
N PRO A 116 -23.41 -4.38 -11.13
CA PRO A 116 -23.16 -5.64 -11.80
C PRO A 116 -22.35 -5.48 -13.09
N ALA A 117 -22.73 -4.54 -13.95
CA ALA A 117 -21.97 -4.22 -15.17
C ALA A 117 -20.56 -3.72 -14.84
N GLY A 118 -20.41 -2.90 -13.80
CA GLY A 118 -19.12 -2.42 -13.30
C GLY A 118 -18.20 -3.53 -12.82
N HIS A 119 -18.73 -4.53 -12.11
CA HIS A 119 -17.94 -5.70 -11.71
C HIS A 119 -17.51 -6.55 -12.92
N LEU A 120 -18.39 -6.77 -13.89
CA LEU A 120 -18.03 -7.48 -15.13
C LEU A 120 -16.96 -6.74 -15.92
N GLY A 121 -17.14 -5.43 -16.10
CA GLY A 121 -16.16 -4.55 -16.72
C GLY A 121 -14.84 -4.56 -15.97
N TYR A 122 -14.85 -4.51 -14.63
CA TYR A 122 -13.65 -4.54 -13.82
C TYR A 122 -12.90 -5.87 -13.94
N CYS A 123 -13.60 -7.01 -13.89
CA CYS A 123 -13.01 -8.32 -14.14
C CYS A 123 -12.39 -8.41 -15.54
N ALA A 124 -13.10 -7.94 -16.57
CA ALA A 124 -12.58 -7.91 -17.93
C ALA A 124 -11.33 -7.02 -18.05
N ARG A 125 -11.37 -5.82 -17.47
CA ARG A 125 -10.22 -4.90 -17.42
C ARG A 125 -9.01 -5.54 -16.75
N LEU A 126 -9.17 -6.21 -15.61
CA LEU A 126 -8.05 -6.90 -14.92
C LEU A 126 -7.42 -7.99 -15.80
N ILE A 127 -8.24 -8.77 -16.51
CA ILE A 127 -7.76 -9.77 -17.48
C ILE A 127 -6.98 -9.08 -18.60
N LEU A 128 -7.54 -8.02 -19.19
CA LEU A 128 -6.91 -7.28 -20.28
C LEU A 128 -5.59 -6.62 -19.85
N GLN A 129 -5.48 -6.16 -18.61
CA GLN A 129 -4.24 -5.65 -18.04
C GLN A 129 -3.19 -6.74 -17.73
N THR A 130 -3.54 -8.02 -17.89
CA THR A 130 -2.66 -9.17 -17.64
C THR A 130 -2.50 -10.04 -18.89
N PRO A 131 -1.77 -9.59 -19.95
CA PRO A 131 -1.62 -10.33 -21.20
C PRO A 131 -1.13 -11.78 -21.04
N ALA A 132 -0.35 -12.05 -20.00
CA ALA A 132 0.21 -13.37 -19.71
C ALA A 132 -0.85 -14.48 -19.53
N ILE A 133 -2.09 -14.15 -19.13
CA ILE A 133 -3.15 -15.14 -18.91
C ILE A 133 -4.17 -15.22 -20.06
N TRP A 134 -4.06 -14.37 -21.09
CA TRP A 134 -5.09 -14.22 -22.12
C TRP A 134 -5.46 -15.54 -22.83
N ASN A 135 -4.45 -16.34 -23.15
CA ASN A 135 -4.61 -17.62 -23.86
C ASN A 135 -4.77 -18.81 -22.91
N THR A 136 -4.78 -18.59 -21.60
CA THR A 136 -5.01 -19.64 -20.61
C THR A 136 -6.46 -20.09 -20.69
N VAL A 137 -6.66 -21.40 -20.91
CA VAL A 137 -7.97 -22.04 -20.87
C VAL A 137 -8.53 -21.94 -19.46
N ILE A 138 -9.82 -21.64 -19.36
CA ILE A 138 -10.48 -21.53 -18.06
C ILE A 138 -10.43 -22.90 -17.34
N PRO A 139 -9.93 -22.96 -16.10
CA PRO A 139 -9.90 -24.19 -15.32
C PRO A 139 -11.29 -24.78 -15.05
N SER A 140 -11.36 -26.07 -14.70
CA SER A 140 -12.60 -26.79 -14.36
C SER A 140 -13.51 -25.98 -13.41
N PRO A 141 -14.84 -25.89 -13.68
CA PRO A 141 -15.60 -26.64 -14.69
C PRO A 141 -15.47 -26.11 -16.12
N GLY A 142 -14.58 -25.14 -16.38
CA GLY A 142 -14.33 -24.59 -17.70
C GLY A 142 -15.34 -23.50 -18.06
N ASP A 143 -16.11 -23.72 -19.12
CA ASP A 143 -17.03 -22.73 -19.68
C ASP A 143 -18.46 -23.26 -19.88
N PRO A 144 -19.12 -23.76 -18.81
CA PRO A 144 -20.44 -24.42 -18.93
C PRO A 144 -21.54 -23.50 -19.47
N ASN A 145 -21.37 -22.17 -19.37
CA ASN A 145 -22.34 -21.17 -19.81
C ASN A 145 -21.92 -20.48 -21.13
N ASN A 146 -20.92 -21.00 -21.85
CA ASN A 146 -20.39 -20.40 -23.08
C ASN A 146 -20.01 -18.91 -22.90
N LEU A 147 -19.40 -18.58 -21.77
CA LEU A 147 -18.98 -17.24 -21.40
C LEU A 147 -17.55 -16.92 -21.87
N GLY A 148 -16.87 -17.82 -22.58
CA GLY A 148 -15.51 -17.70 -23.08
C GLY A 148 -14.60 -18.80 -22.52
N SER A 149 -14.01 -19.59 -23.43
CA SER A 149 -13.16 -20.75 -23.11
C SER A 149 -11.74 -20.39 -22.68
N THR A 150 -11.29 -19.17 -22.97
CA THR A 150 -10.03 -18.58 -22.46
C THR A 150 -10.32 -17.30 -21.69
N TYR A 151 -9.38 -16.82 -20.89
CA TYR A 151 -9.56 -15.55 -20.17
C TYR A 151 -9.82 -14.37 -21.12
N LEU A 152 -9.13 -14.26 -22.25
CA LEU A 152 -9.39 -13.18 -23.22
C LEU A 152 -10.80 -13.27 -23.83
N LEU A 153 -11.23 -14.46 -24.24
CA LEU A 153 -12.58 -14.66 -24.76
C LEU A 153 -13.63 -14.31 -23.71
N ARG A 154 -13.35 -14.64 -22.44
CA ARG A 154 -14.22 -14.33 -21.32
C ARG A 154 -14.31 -12.84 -21.01
N ALA A 155 -13.18 -12.15 -21.03
CA ALA A 155 -13.15 -10.69 -20.89
C ALA A 155 -13.98 -10.02 -21.99
N LYS A 156 -13.81 -10.42 -23.26
CA LYS A 156 -14.61 -9.92 -24.38
C LYS A 156 -16.11 -10.19 -24.21
N LYS A 157 -16.47 -11.37 -23.70
CA LYS A 157 -17.88 -11.69 -23.41
C LYS A 157 -18.45 -10.82 -22.30
N TYR A 158 -17.70 -10.61 -21.21
CA TYR A 158 -18.09 -9.75 -20.09
C TYR A 158 -18.33 -8.31 -20.55
N ILE A 159 -17.43 -7.77 -21.37
CA ILE A 159 -17.55 -6.45 -21.99
C ILE A 159 -18.82 -6.39 -22.84
N SER A 160 -18.97 -7.31 -23.80
CA SER A 160 -20.14 -7.31 -24.70
C SER A 160 -21.48 -7.39 -23.96
N GLY A 161 -21.57 -8.20 -22.90
CA GLY A 161 -22.80 -8.33 -22.11
C GLY A 161 -23.10 -7.06 -21.29
N ALA A 162 -22.07 -6.48 -20.68
CA ALA A 162 -22.20 -5.24 -19.92
C ALA A 162 -22.54 -4.05 -20.84
N ASP A 163 -21.88 -3.93 -22.00
CA ASP A 163 -22.20 -2.91 -23.01
C ASP A 163 -23.62 -3.05 -23.52
N TYR A 164 -24.06 -4.27 -23.79
CA TYR A 164 -25.41 -4.53 -24.26
C TYR A 164 -26.44 -4.07 -23.23
N SER A 165 -26.24 -4.37 -21.95
CA SER A 165 -27.08 -3.88 -20.85
C SER A 165 -27.05 -2.35 -20.74
N MET A 166 -25.85 -1.76 -20.69
CA MET A 166 -25.69 -0.32 -20.53
C MET A 166 -26.27 0.47 -21.71
N SER A 167 -26.12 -0.03 -22.93
CA SER A 167 -26.61 0.64 -24.14
C SER A 167 -28.11 0.44 -24.31
N ASN A 168 -28.64 -0.78 -24.14
CA ASN A 168 -30.02 -1.11 -24.52
C ASN A 168 -31.03 -0.98 -23.38
N HIS A 169 -30.58 -0.84 -22.13
CA HIS A 169 -31.45 -0.55 -21.00
C HIS A 169 -31.07 0.78 -20.32
N THR A 170 -29.83 0.89 -19.80
CA THR A 170 -29.45 2.04 -18.96
C THR A 170 -29.50 3.37 -19.71
N LEU A 171 -28.74 3.51 -20.80
CA LEU A 171 -28.66 4.75 -21.59
C LEU A 171 -29.89 4.94 -22.50
N ARG A 172 -30.53 3.85 -22.92
CA ARG A 172 -31.73 3.91 -23.77
C ARG A 172 -32.98 4.34 -23.00
N SER A 173 -33.14 3.84 -21.77
CA SER A 173 -34.43 3.89 -21.07
C SER A 173 -34.34 4.39 -19.64
N ALA A 174 -33.31 4.00 -18.87
CA ALA A 174 -33.26 4.32 -17.44
C ALA A 174 -32.79 5.77 -17.18
N LEU A 175 -31.85 6.26 -17.99
CA LEU A 175 -31.20 7.56 -17.82
C LEU A 175 -31.58 8.55 -18.93
N ASN A 176 -31.52 9.83 -18.58
CA ASN A 176 -31.52 10.96 -19.51
C ASN A 176 -30.20 11.71 -19.34
N ILE A 177 -29.43 11.77 -20.43
CA ILE A 177 -28.11 12.43 -20.49
C ILE A 177 -28.13 13.71 -21.33
N ALA A 178 -29.30 14.18 -21.75
CA ALA A 178 -29.44 15.34 -22.63
C ALA A 178 -28.93 16.65 -21.98
N ASN A 179 -28.88 16.73 -20.65
CA ASN A 179 -28.36 17.88 -19.93
C ASN A 179 -26.82 17.85 -19.83
N GLY A 180 -26.15 17.91 -20.98
CA GLY A 180 -24.69 17.96 -21.07
C GLY A 180 -23.98 16.72 -20.52
N GLY A 181 -24.64 15.56 -20.51
CA GLY A 181 -24.08 14.30 -19.98
C GLY A 181 -24.26 14.09 -18.48
N LYS A 182 -24.84 15.06 -17.75
CA LYS A 182 -25.22 14.88 -16.34
C LYS A 182 -26.29 13.79 -16.22
N LEU A 183 -26.17 12.89 -15.24
CA LEU A 183 -27.10 11.77 -15.11
C LEU A 183 -28.41 12.20 -14.42
N TYR A 184 -29.50 12.17 -15.18
CA TYR A 184 -30.87 12.25 -14.69
C TYR A 184 -31.55 10.91 -14.92
N PHE A 185 -32.54 10.57 -14.09
CA PHE A 185 -33.48 9.52 -14.47
C PHE A 185 -34.32 9.98 -15.66
N SER A 186 -34.66 9.05 -16.55
CA SER A 186 -35.58 9.36 -17.63
C SER A 186 -36.98 9.69 -17.08
N GLN A 187 -37.80 10.36 -17.88
CA GLN A 187 -39.21 10.62 -17.53
C GLN A 187 -40.07 9.37 -17.50
N ALA A 188 -39.60 8.27 -18.09
CA ALA A 188 -40.29 6.99 -18.04
C ALA A 188 -39.91 6.17 -16.79
N ASN A 189 -38.82 6.54 -16.10
CA ASN A 189 -38.34 5.79 -14.95
C ASN A 189 -39.34 5.94 -13.78
N PRO A 190 -39.91 4.84 -13.28
CA PRO A 190 -40.89 4.89 -12.18
C PRO A 190 -40.26 5.36 -10.87
N TYR A 191 -38.94 5.22 -10.72
CA TYR A 191 -38.19 5.75 -9.60
C TYR A 191 -37.62 7.12 -9.95
N LYS A 192 -38.02 8.15 -9.17
CA LYS A 192 -37.52 9.52 -9.30
C LYS A 192 -37.58 10.06 -10.75
N SER A 193 -38.69 9.80 -11.45
CA SER A 193 -38.97 10.23 -12.83
C SER A 193 -38.47 11.63 -13.15
N GLY A 194 -37.55 11.75 -14.11
CA GLY A 194 -37.00 13.03 -14.58
C GLY A 194 -36.10 13.77 -13.59
N GLN A 195 -35.87 13.24 -12.38
CA GLN A 195 -35.07 13.88 -11.35
C GLN A 195 -33.58 13.55 -11.50
N ILE A 196 -32.75 14.29 -10.77
CA ILE A 196 -31.31 14.03 -10.65
C ILE A 196 -31.10 12.63 -10.04
N VAL A 197 -30.16 11.87 -10.59
CA VAL A 197 -29.74 10.59 -10.02
C VAL A 197 -28.94 10.86 -8.73
N PRO A 198 -29.30 10.24 -7.59
CA PRO A 198 -28.52 10.36 -6.34
C PRO A 198 -27.06 9.91 -6.50
N TRP A 199 -26.14 10.50 -5.75
CA TRP A 199 -24.70 10.31 -5.96
C TRP A 199 -24.25 8.85 -5.85
N ASN A 200 -24.84 8.11 -4.91
CA ASN A 200 -24.52 6.70 -4.72
C ASN A 200 -24.84 5.88 -5.99
N GLN A 201 -25.94 6.22 -6.66
CA GLN A 201 -26.37 5.58 -7.91
C GLN A 201 -25.59 6.11 -9.11
N VAL A 202 -25.21 7.39 -9.12
CA VAL A 202 -24.25 7.92 -10.10
C VAL A 202 -22.97 7.09 -10.04
N MET A 203 -22.41 6.86 -8.85
CA MET A 203 -21.19 6.07 -8.68
C MET A 203 -21.32 4.60 -9.11
N MET A 204 -22.51 4.01 -8.96
CA MET A 204 -22.80 2.67 -9.51
C MET A 204 -22.75 2.66 -11.03
N PHE A 205 -23.38 3.62 -11.71
CA PHE A 205 -23.30 3.71 -13.18
C PHE A 205 -21.88 4.04 -13.66
N LEU A 206 -21.20 4.96 -12.99
CA LEU A 206 -19.81 5.29 -13.33
C LEU A 206 -18.86 4.11 -13.13
N TYR A 207 -19.20 3.14 -12.27
CA TYR A 207 -18.42 1.92 -12.13
C TYR A 207 -18.44 1.06 -13.40
N ALA A 208 -19.59 0.95 -14.07
CA ALA A 208 -19.69 0.34 -15.39
C ALA A 208 -18.92 1.13 -16.45
N PHE A 209 -19.29 2.40 -16.64
CA PHE A 209 -18.74 3.23 -17.71
C PHE A 209 -17.22 3.32 -17.64
N GLN A 210 -16.64 3.53 -16.45
CA GLN A 210 -15.19 3.70 -16.35
C GLN A 210 -14.40 2.43 -16.72
N ASN A 211 -14.93 1.24 -16.41
CA ASN A 211 -14.22 0.00 -16.69
C ASN A 211 -14.41 -0.44 -18.13
N LEU A 212 -15.60 -0.24 -18.70
CA LEU A 212 -15.87 -0.55 -20.10
C LEU A 212 -15.08 0.37 -21.03
N ALA A 213 -15.01 1.67 -20.72
CA ALA A 213 -14.21 2.62 -21.49
C ALA A 213 -12.73 2.20 -21.57
N VAL A 214 -12.12 1.90 -20.42
CA VAL A 214 -10.72 1.45 -20.36
C VAL A 214 -10.52 0.09 -21.01
N ALA A 215 -11.49 -0.81 -20.92
CA ALA A 215 -11.42 -2.11 -21.58
C ALA A 215 -11.37 -1.95 -23.11
N HIS A 216 -12.22 -1.08 -23.66
CA HIS A 216 -12.21 -0.73 -25.08
C HIS A 216 -10.90 -0.06 -25.51
N ASP A 217 -10.34 0.85 -24.69
CA ASP A 217 -9.03 1.46 -24.99
C ASP A 217 -7.91 0.41 -25.10
N ILE A 218 -7.89 -0.59 -24.19
CA ILE A 218 -6.89 -1.67 -24.22
C ILE A 218 -7.09 -2.57 -25.45
N LEU A 219 -8.34 -2.88 -25.80
CA LEU A 219 -8.68 -3.70 -26.96
C LEU A 219 -8.51 -2.95 -28.29
N GLN A 220 -8.49 -1.62 -28.25
CA GLN A 220 -8.56 -0.74 -29.42
C GLN A 220 -9.80 -1.04 -30.28
N ASP A 221 -10.94 -1.30 -29.63
CA ASP A 221 -12.23 -1.52 -30.27
C ASP A 221 -13.26 -0.46 -29.83
N ASN A 222 -14.30 -0.26 -30.64
CA ASN A 222 -15.42 0.66 -30.36
C ASN A 222 -15.02 2.04 -29.78
N PRO A 223 -14.11 2.80 -30.42
CA PRO A 223 -13.58 4.04 -29.87
C PRO A 223 -14.66 5.09 -29.56
N ASP A 224 -15.75 5.11 -30.33
CA ASP A 224 -16.87 6.03 -30.11
C ASP A 224 -17.61 5.71 -28.79
N LEU A 225 -17.82 4.43 -28.48
CA LEU A 225 -18.46 4.00 -27.24
C LEU A 225 -17.54 4.24 -26.04
N ALA A 226 -16.25 3.94 -26.18
CA ALA A 226 -15.24 4.26 -25.18
C ALA A 226 -15.22 5.75 -24.85
N SER A 227 -15.23 6.61 -25.88
CA SER A 227 -15.28 8.06 -25.74
C SER A 227 -16.56 8.53 -25.04
N GLN A 228 -17.73 7.98 -25.40
CA GLN A 228 -18.99 8.28 -24.74
C GLN A 228 -18.94 7.95 -23.24
N TYR A 229 -18.46 6.77 -22.87
CA TYR A 229 -18.35 6.35 -21.47
C TYR A 229 -17.34 7.20 -20.70
N HIS A 230 -16.15 7.46 -21.25
CA HIS A 230 -15.17 8.38 -20.64
C HIS A 230 -15.77 9.75 -20.38
N ASN A 231 -16.50 10.30 -21.35
CA ASN A 231 -17.15 11.60 -21.22
C ASN A 231 -18.21 11.59 -20.11
N LEU A 232 -19.06 10.55 -20.02
CA LEU A 232 -20.06 10.43 -18.95
C LEU A 232 -19.41 10.38 -17.58
N VAL A 233 -18.30 9.64 -17.42
CA VAL A 233 -17.56 9.59 -16.16
C VAL A 233 -16.98 10.95 -15.81
N GLN A 234 -16.27 11.60 -16.75
CA GLN A 234 -15.62 12.88 -16.52
C GLN A 234 -16.64 13.99 -16.15
N VAL A 235 -17.76 14.07 -16.89
CA VAL A 235 -18.81 15.07 -16.65
C VAL A 235 -19.39 14.92 -15.24
N ASN A 236 -19.72 13.71 -14.82
CA ASN A 236 -20.40 13.51 -13.55
C ASN A 236 -19.45 13.59 -12.34
N LEU A 237 -18.18 13.21 -12.49
CA LEU A 237 -17.16 13.50 -11.47
C LEU A 237 -16.95 15.00 -11.32
N ASN A 238 -16.83 15.74 -12.43
CA ASN A 238 -16.72 17.21 -12.40
C ASN A 238 -17.96 17.82 -11.75
N TRP A 239 -19.16 17.33 -12.08
CA TRP A 239 -20.40 17.80 -11.50
C TRP A 239 -20.45 17.60 -9.98
N MET A 240 -20.04 16.43 -9.50
CA MET A 240 -19.98 16.16 -8.07
C MET A 240 -18.98 17.08 -7.35
N PHE A 241 -17.76 17.23 -7.85
CA PHE A 241 -16.75 18.06 -7.19
C PHE A 241 -17.04 19.56 -7.27
N ASN A 242 -17.67 20.04 -8.34
CA ASN A 242 -17.92 21.47 -8.54
C ASN A 242 -19.25 21.94 -7.95
N GLU A 243 -20.28 21.10 -7.96
CA GLU A 243 -21.63 21.47 -7.54
C GLU A 243 -22.16 20.56 -6.42
N GLY A 244 -21.85 19.25 -6.46
CA GLY A 244 -22.36 18.26 -5.50
C GLY A 244 -21.72 18.31 -4.11
N MET A 245 -20.49 18.79 -4.01
CA MET A 245 -19.72 18.87 -2.77
C MET A 245 -19.36 20.31 -2.44
N VAL A 246 -19.57 20.69 -1.17
CA VAL A 246 -19.17 21.98 -0.63
C VAL A 246 -17.88 21.81 0.19
N LYS A 247 -16.79 22.42 -0.28
CA LYS A 247 -15.52 22.43 0.45
C LYS A 247 -15.60 23.41 1.63
N VAL A 248 -15.35 22.92 2.84
CA VAL A 248 -15.21 23.76 4.03
C VAL A 248 -13.74 23.73 4.44
N ASN A 249 -13.04 24.86 4.27
CA ASN A 249 -11.58 24.91 4.47
C ASN A 249 -11.14 24.69 5.93
N ASN A 250 -11.96 25.13 6.89
CA ASN A 250 -11.72 25.00 8.32
C ASN A 250 -12.80 24.11 8.95
N GLY A 251 -12.66 22.79 8.80
CA GLY A 251 -13.55 21.83 9.45
C GLY A 251 -13.37 21.77 10.98
N PRO A 252 -14.13 20.91 11.68
CA PRO A 252 -14.16 20.87 13.16
C PRO A 252 -12.80 20.64 13.85
N LYS A 253 -11.84 20.01 13.16
CA LYS A 253 -10.47 19.78 13.64
C LYS A 253 -9.41 20.66 12.95
N GLY A 254 -9.83 21.76 12.32
CA GLY A 254 -8.94 22.69 11.61
C GLY A 254 -8.41 22.19 10.26
N ARG A 255 -8.93 21.07 9.75
CA ARG A 255 -8.58 20.51 8.43
C ARG A 255 -9.72 20.75 7.42
N PRO A 256 -9.43 20.86 6.12
CA PRO A 256 -10.46 20.98 5.11
C PRO A 256 -11.29 19.70 5.03
N ILE A 257 -12.61 19.85 4.90
CA ILE A 257 -13.58 18.76 4.73
C ILE A 257 -14.44 19.00 3.48
N TYR A 258 -15.16 17.98 3.04
CA TYR A 258 -16.30 18.14 2.13
C TYR A 258 -17.62 17.88 2.86
N ARG A 259 -18.64 18.68 2.54
CA ARG A 259 -20.04 18.38 2.86
C ARG A 259 -20.77 18.05 1.56
N TRP A 260 -21.51 16.96 1.55
CA TRP A 260 -22.39 16.60 0.45
C TRP A 260 -23.63 15.90 1.02
N GLY A 261 -24.69 15.84 0.22
CA GLY A 261 -25.93 15.16 0.56
C GLY A 261 -26.33 14.21 -0.57
N TYR A 262 -27.31 13.36 -0.28
CA TYR A 262 -27.75 12.26 -1.16
C TYR A 262 -27.95 12.62 -2.63
N VAL A 263 -28.50 13.81 -2.89
CA VAL A 263 -28.79 14.30 -4.23
C VAL A 263 -28.88 15.83 -4.19
N LEU A 264 -28.46 16.49 -5.28
CA LEU A 264 -28.64 17.94 -5.42
C LEU A 264 -30.12 18.36 -5.34
N PRO A 265 -30.41 19.55 -4.80
CA PRO A 265 -29.47 20.56 -4.30
C PRO A 265 -29.02 20.33 -2.84
N ASN A 266 -29.35 19.19 -2.22
CA ASN A 266 -28.98 18.95 -0.83
C ASN A 266 -27.47 18.65 -0.70
N THR A 267 -26.78 19.48 0.10
CA THR A 267 -25.36 19.31 0.44
C THR A 267 -25.13 19.18 1.95
N ASN A 268 -26.19 19.00 2.73
CA ASN A 268 -26.18 19.17 4.19
C ASN A 268 -25.85 17.91 5.00
N GLY A 269 -25.39 16.83 4.37
CA GLY A 269 -25.03 15.58 5.02
C GLY A 269 -25.76 14.40 4.39
N GLU A 270 -25.02 13.49 3.78
CA GLU A 270 -25.51 12.20 3.31
C GLU A 270 -25.53 11.21 4.47
N ASP A 271 -26.42 10.23 4.44
CA ASP A 271 -26.33 9.13 5.39
C ASP A 271 -25.09 8.28 5.11
N THR A 272 -24.49 7.71 6.15
CA THR A 272 -23.24 6.97 6.01
C THR A 272 -23.42 5.65 5.27
N ASN A 273 -24.65 5.16 5.10
CA ASN A 273 -24.93 4.02 4.25
C ASN A 273 -24.75 4.40 2.78
N HIS A 274 -25.48 5.37 2.23
CA HIS A 274 -25.30 5.79 0.84
C HIS A 274 -23.92 6.42 0.58
N GLY A 275 -23.41 7.23 1.50
CA GLY A 275 -22.09 7.86 1.41
C GLY A 275 -20.94 6.85 1.24
N ASN A 276 -21.12 5.60 1.68
CA ASN A 276 -20.13 4.55 1.53
C ASN A 276 -19.92 4.16 0.04
N LEU A 277 -20.98 4.26 -0.76
CA LEU A 277 -20.96 3.99 -2.20
C LEU A 277 -20.33 5.16 -2.96
N ASP A 278 -20.60 6.40 -2.53
CA ASP A 278 -19.98 7.60 -3.08
C ASP A 278 -18.46 7.51 -2.99
N VAL A 279 -17.98 7.25 -1.78
CA VAL A 279 -16.55 7.10 -1.47
C VAL A 279 -15.94 5.95 -2.28
N SER A 280 -16.67 4.85 -2.45
CA SER A 280 -16.22 3.73 -3.28
C SER A 280 -16.03 4.13 -4.74
N GLY A 281 -16.99 4.87 -5.32
CA GLY A 281 -16.90 5.37 -6.69
C GLY A 281 -15.76 6.38 -6.90
N LEU A 282 -15.64 7.35 -5.99
CA LEU A 282 -14.56 8.33 -6.00
C LEU A 282 -13.17 7.68 -5.88
N TYR A 283 -13.05 6.67 -5.01
CA TYR A 283 -11.80 5.94 -4.85
C TYR A 283 -11.45 5.13 -6.10
N ARG A 284 -12.42 4.46 -6.74
CA ARG A 284 -12.21 3.76 -8.02
C ARG A 284 -11.72 4.72 -9.11
N ALA A 285 -12.30 5.92 -9.19
CA ALA A 285 -11.87 6.95 -10.13
C ALA A 285 -10.43 7.42 -9.85
N TYR A 286 -10.06 7.66 -8.59
CA TYR A 286 -8.68 7.96 -8.19
C TYR A 286 -7.71 6.83 -8.56
N GLN A 287 -8.03 5.60 -8.18
CA GLN A 287 -7.22 4.42 -8.45
C GLN A 287 -7.03 4.18 -9.95
N SER A 288 -8.02 4.56 -10.78
CA SER A 288 -7.93 4.39 -12.22
C SER A 288 -6.83 5.25 -12.86
N GLY A 289 -6.60 6.46 -12.35
CA GLY A 289 -5.70 7.46 -12.94
C GLY A 289 -6.25 8.17 -14.20
N TYR A 290 -7.46 7.83 -14.69
CA TYR A 290 -7.98 8.35 -15.97
C TYR A 290 -8.66 9.72 -15.86
N TYR A 291 -9.30 10.02 -14.72
CA TYR A 291 -10.28 11.13 -14.63
C TYR A 291 -9.80 12.32 -13.80
N GLY A 292 -8.50 12.42 -13.55
CA GLY A 292 -7.90 13.56 -12.81
C GLY A 292 -8.28 13.65 -11.33
N VAL A 293 -8.90 12.62 -10.75
CA VAL A 293 -9.16 12.56 -9.30
C VAL A 293 -7.84 12.33 -8.57
N THR A 294 -7.46 13.27 -7.71
CA THR A 294 -6.17 13.23 -6.99
C THR A 294 -6.33 12.94 -5.50
N SER A 295 -5.23 12.54 -4.85
CA SER A 295 -5.19 12.38 -3.39
C SER A 295 -5.57 13.67 -2.65
N SER A 296 -5.20 14.83 -3.19
CA SER A 296 -5.58 16.14 -2.61
C SER A 296 -7.08 16.42 -2.65
N MET A 297 -7.79 15.86 -3.62
CA MET A 297 -9.25 15.96 -3.73
C MET A 297 -9.96 14.99 -2.78
N LEU A 298 -9.38 13.82 -2.51
CA LEU A 298 -9.97 12.82 -1.60
C LEU A 298 -9.60 13.02 -0.13
N LEU A 299 -8.52 13.74 0.17
CA LEU A 299 -8.14 14.05 1.55
C LEU A 299 -9.26 14.76 2.34
N PRO A 300 -9.96 15.79 1.81
CA PRO A 300 -11.09 16.38 2.53
C PRO A 300 -12.29 15.43 2.70
N VAL A 301 -12.50 14.47 1.79
CA VAL A 301 -13.51 13.40 1.96
C VAL A 301 -13.11 12.50 3.14
N ALA A 302 -11.83 12.13 3.21
CA ALA A 302 -11.28 11.35 4.33
C ALA A 302 -11.38 12.10 5.66
N ASN A 303 -11.13 13.41 5.66
CA ASN A 303 -11.29 14.24 6.85
C ASN A 303 -12.75 14.31 7.30
N THR A 304 -13.73 14.43 6.40
CA THR A 304 -15.15 14.36 6.78
C THR A 304 -15.45 13.09 7.57
N TYR A 305 -14.98 11.93 7.08
CA TYR A 305 -15.24 10.68 7.77
C TYR A 305 -14.50 10.60 9.13
N TRP A 306 -13.19 10.85 9.15
CA TRP A 306 -12.39 10.60 10.34
C TRP A 306 -12.40 11.72 11.39
N ASP A 307 -12.75 12.96 11.02
CA ASP A 307 -12.80 14.08 11.94
C ASP A 307 -14.24 14.42 12.40
N ILE A 308 -15.27 13.84 11.75
CA ILE A 308 -16.69 14.12 12.05
C ILE A 308 -17.49 12.83 12.29
N VAL A 309 -17.48 11.90 11.34
CA VAL A 309 -18.29 10.66 11.46
C VAL A 309 -17.78 9.78 12.58
N TYR A 310 -16.47 9.63 12.70
CA TYR A 310 -15.84 8.97 13.84
C TYR A 310 -15.97 9.85 15.10
N ARG A 311 -16.77 9.40 16.08
CA ARG A 311 -16.99 10.09 17.36
C ARG A 311 -16.21 9.47 18.52
N GLY A 312 -15.83 8.19 18.37
CA GLY A 312 -15.03 7.45 19.34
C GLY A 312 -14.92 5.97 18.97
N PRO A 313 -14.18 5.15 19.76
CA PRO A 313 -14.05 3.72 19.51
C PRO A 313 -15.41 3.04 19.36
N ALA A 314 -15.63 2.37 18.22
CA ALA A 314 -16.89 1.74 17.87
C ALA A 314 -18.13 2.67 17.93
N ASP A 315 -17.95 3.97 17.64
CA ASP A 315 -19.03 4.95 17.52
C ASP A 315 -18.87 5.82 16.27
N TYR A 316 -19.69 5.53 15.26
CA TYR A 316 -19.71 6.23 13.98
C TYR A 316 -21.11 6.77 13.73
N SER A 317 -21.22 8.08 13.49
CA SER A 317 -22.50 8.74 13.25
C SER A 317 -23.21 8.17 12.02
N GLY A 318 -24.53 8.26 12.03
CA GLY A 318 -25.34 7.80 10.92
C GLY A 318 -25.39 8.75 9.72
N ILE A 319 -25.02 10.01 9.91
CA ILE A 319 -24.97 11.06 8.88
C ILE A 319 -23.56 11.67 8.84
N LEU A 320 -23.09 12.05 7.65
CA LEU A 320 -21.75 12.61 7.41
C LEU A 320 -21.48 13.95 8.12
N ASP A 321 -22.51 14.59 8.69
CA ASP A 321 -22.38 15.81 9.48
C ASP A 321 -22.14 15.56 10.98
N GLY A 322 -22.08 14.29 11.40
CA GLY A 322 -21.84 13.88 12.78
C GLY A 322 -23.11 13.55 13.57
N THR A 323 -24.29 13.74 12.98
CA THR A 323 -25.58 13.45 13.61
C THR A 323 -26.10 12.05 13.29
N ASP A 324 -27.11 11.60 14.04
CA ASP A 324 -27.76 10.31 13.87
C ASP A 324 -29.21 10.49 13.41
N GLY A 325 -29.65 9.54 12.59
CA GLY A 325 -31.03 9.38 12.15
C GLY A 325 -31.50 7.93 12.30
N THR A 326 -32.46 7.55 11.48
CA THR A 326 -33.05 6.20 11.47
C THR A 326 -32.77 5.48 10.14
N GLY A 327 -32.87 4.14 10.14
CA GLY A 327 -32.68 3.33 8.93
C GLY A 327 -31.26 3.48 8.38
N ASN A 328 -31.15 3.93 7.12
CA ASN A 328 -29.84 4.16 6.48
C ASN A 328 -28.99 5.22 7.20
N ALA A 329 -29.63 6.15 7.90
CA ALA A 329 -29.00 7.17 8.71
C ALA A 329 -28.78 6.75 10.17
N SER A 330 -28.92 5.48 10.53
CA SER A 330 -28.59 5.03 11.89
C SER A 330 -27.07 4.91 12.11
N PRO A 331 -26.59 5.22 13.33
CA PRO A 331 -25.18 5.06 13.68
C PRO A 331 -24.73 3.61 13.58
N THR A 332 -23.43 3.42 13.43
CA THR A 332 -22.80 2.08 13.38
C THR A 332 -21.71 1.97 14.42
N ASN A 333 -21.51 0.75 14.93
CA ASN A 333 -20.38 0.41 15.80
C ASN A 333 -19.19 -0.22 15.05
N TYR A 334 -19.18 -0.09 13.72
CA TYR A 334 -18.15 -0.61 12.84
C TYR A 334 -17.91 0.33 11.67
N VAL A 335 -16.74 0.23 11.04
CA VAL A 335 -16.45 0.95 9.80
C VAL A 335 -17.12 0.22 8.63
N ARG A 336 -17.93 0.92 7.82
CA ARG A 336 -18.48 0.36 6.58
C ARG A 336 -17.36 0.19 5.55
N ALA A 337 -17.42 -0.88 4.76
CA ALA A 337 -16.38 -1.25 3.78
C ALA A 337 -16.04 -0.10 2.81
N GLY A 338 -17.06 0.67 2.40
CA GLY A 338 -16.94 1.95 1.68
C GLY A 338 -15.77 2.83 2.08
N TYR A 339 -15.59 2.98 3.39
CA TYR A 339 -14.69 3.96 3.99
C TYR A 339 -13.29 3.42 4.31
N PHE A 340 -13.03 2.13 4.11
CA PHE A 340 -11.70 1.54 4.39
C PHE A 340 -10.61 2.26 3.60
N SER A 341 -10.88 2.56 2.34
CA SER A 341 -9.96 3.24 1.43
C SER A 341 -9.59 4.66 1.87
N LEU A 342 -10.41 5.32 2.68
CA LEU A 342 -10.10 6.67 3.18
C LEU A 342 -8.86 6.71 4.07
N THR A 343 -8.49 5.58 4.68
CA THR A 343 -7.25 5.47 5.45
C THR A 343 -5.99 5.55 4.59
N GLU A 344 -6.09 5.42 3.25
CA GLU A 344 -4.94 5.72 2.37
C GLU A 344 -4.58 7.22 2.43
N PHE A 345 -5.59 8.09 2.58
CA PHE A 345 -5.41 9.55 2.69
C PHE A 345 -5.24 10.02 4.14
N ARG A 346 -5.70 9.22 5.10
CA ARG A 346 -5.54 9.40 6.54
C ARG A 346 -4.86 8.17 7.15
N PRO A 347 -3.57 7.94 6.88
CA PRO A 347 -2.88 6.77 7.40
C PRO A 347 -3.01 6.70 8.92
N ASP A 348 -2.94 7.82 9.63
CA ASP A 348 -3.09 7.91 11.10
C ASP A 348 -4.33 7.22 11.69
N THR A 349 -5.38 6.98 10.90
CA THR A 349 -6.63 6.37 11.36
C THR A 349 -6.71 4.87 11.11
N PHE A 350 -5.72 4.25 10.45
CA PHE A 350 -5.81 2.83 10.12
C PHE A 350 -5.79 1.92 11.34
N SER A 351 -5.12 2.29 12.45
CA SER A 351 -5.23 1.52 13.70
C SER A 351 -6.67 1.49 14.22
N GLN A 352 -7.39 2.61 14.09
CA GLN A 352 -8.79 2.70 14.46
C GLN A 352 -9.66 1.84 13.55
N LEU A 353 -9.46 1.93 12.23
CA LEU A 353 -10.11 1.04 11.27
C LEU A 353 -9.94 -0.43 11.66
N THR A 354 -8.69 -0.88 11.89
CA THR A 354 -8.43 -2.30 12.20
C THR A 354 -9.05 -2.75 13.52
N THR A 355 -9.29 -1.83 14.44
CA THR A 355 -9.97 -2.11 15.71
C THR A 355 -11.47 -2.32 15.50
N ASP A 356 -12.10 -1.48 14.68
CA ASP A 356 -13.58 -1.42 14.55
C ASP A 356 -14.13 -2.12 13.31
N CYS A 357 -13.29 -2.58 12.37
CA CYS A 357 -13.73 -3.17 11.08
C CYS A 357 -14.44 -4.54 11.16
N THR A 358 -14.73 -5.03 12.36
CA THR A 358 -15.29 -6.37 12.69
C THR A 358 -14.46 -7.58 12.24
N LEU A 359 -13.42 -7.42 11.43
CA LEU A 359 -12.52 -8.50 11.04
C LEU A 359 -11.69 -8.98 12.25
N ARG A 360 -11.32 -10.25 12.25
CA ARG A 360 -10.52 -10.86 13.33
C ARG A 360 -9.28 -11.53 12.76
N VAL A 361 -8.11 -11.07 13.21
CA VAL A 361 -6.81 -11.65 12.86
C VAL A 361 -6.72 -13.07 13.43
N GLY A 362 -6.22 -13.99 12.61
CA GLY A 362 -6.16 -15.42 12.91
C GLY A 362 -7.49 -16.15 12.79
N SER A 363 -8.61 -15.44 12.59
CA SER A 363 -9.91 -16.09 12.39
C SER A 363 -10.09 -16.49 10.92
N SER A 364 -10.61 -17.70 10.71
CA SER A 364 -11.15 -18.17 9.44
C SER A 364 -12.66 -18.00 9.33
N SER A 365 -13.32 -17.39 10.33
CA SER A 365 -14.77 -17.17 10.35
C SER A 365 -15.20 -15.84 9.72
N ASN A 366 -14.29 -15.08 9.11
CA ASN A 366 -14.65 -13.81 8.48
C ASN A 366 -15.43 -14.11 7.18
N THR A 367 -16.68 -13.67 7.06
CA THR A 367 -17.56 -13.97 5.90
C THR A 367 -17.88 -12.77 5.02
N ALA A 368 -17.63 -11.55 5.50
CA ALA A 368 -17.90 -10.32 4.75
C ALA A 368 -16.89 -10.10 3.62
N THR A 369 -17.22 -10.60 2.42
CA THR A 369 -16.33 -10.53 1.23
C THR A 369 -15.90 -9.12 0.87
N ASP A 370 -16.79 -8.13 0.96
CA ASP A 370 -16.48 -6.73 0.72
C ASP A 370 -15.44 -6.17 1.72
N ARG A 371 -15.60 -6.47 3.02
CA ARG A 371 -14.66 -6.01 4.06
C ARG A 371 -13.31 -6.69 3.94
N VAL A 372 -13.29 -8.02 3.75
CA VAL A 372 -12.04 -8.78 3.62
C VAL A 372 -11.29 -8.34 2.37
N SER A 373 -11.96 -8.26 1.22
CA SER A 373 -11.31 -7.84 -0.04
C SER A 373 -10.77 -6.42 0.03
N ARG A 374 -11.52 -5.46 0.59
CA ARG A 374 -11.04 -4.08 0.78
C ARG A 374 -9.93 -3.98 1.82
N MET A 375 -9.96 -4.79 2.88
CA MET A 375 -8.86 -4.87 3.84
C MET A 375 -7.59 -5.42 3.18
N PHE A 376 -7.69 -6.48 2.37
CA PHE A 376 -6.56 -7.02 1.61
C PHE A 376 -6.00 -6.01 0.62
N TRP A 377 -6.88 -5.34 -0.13
CA TRP A 377 -6.49 -4.25 -1.01
C TRP A 377 -5.71 -3.18 -0.26
N LEU A 378 -6.28 -2.67 0.83
CA LEU A 378 -5.69 -1.62 1.65
C LEU A 378 -4.38 -2.07 2.30
N LYS A 379 -4.31 -3.28 2.85
CA LYS A 379 -3.09 -3.89 3.38
C LYS A 379 -1.99 -3.91 2.32
N ASN A 380 -2.30 -4.34 1.11
CA ASN A 380 -1.35 -4.38 0.01
C ASN A 380 -0.92 -2.96 -0.43
N GLN A 381 -1.87 -2.03 -0.61
CA GLN A 381 -1.55 -0.62 -0.91
C GLN A 381 -0.64 -0.03 0.17
N ARG A 382 -0.96 -0.28 1.44
CA ARG A 382 -0.15 0.16 2.58
C ARG A 382 1.26 -0.42 2.53
N TYR A 383 1.39 -1.72 2.30
CA TYR A 383 2.69 -2.37 2.14
C TYR A 383 3.53 -1.76 1.01
N GLN A 384 2.89 -1.32 -0.08
CA GLN A 384 3.52 -0.71 -1.23
C GLN A 384 3.58 0.83 -1.17
N SER A 385 3.22 1.46 -0.05
CA SER A 385 3.05 2.93 0.06
C SER A 385 4.30 3.75 -0.19
N PHE A 386 5.48 3.14 -0.12
CA PHE A 386 6.71 3.78 -0.54
C PHE A 386 7.69 2.73 -1.07
N SER A 387 8.60 3.18 -1.91
CA SER A 387 9.74 2.40 -2.36
C SER A 387 11.02 2.92 -1.69
N MET A 388 11.95 2.01 -1.43
CA MET A 388 13.26 2.32 -0.90
C MET A 388 14.32 1.89 -1.90
N ASN A 389 15.24 2.81 -2.21
CA ASN A 389 16.44 2.52 -2.98
C ASN A 389 17.67 2.81 -2.13
N VAL A 390 18.67 1.92 -2.17
CA VAL A 390 19.91 2.07 -1.41
C VAL A 390 21.08 1.96 -2.37
N VAL A 391 21.92 3.00 -2.41
CA VAL A 391 23.06 3.07 -3.33
C VAL A 391 24.34 3.34 -2.53
N PRO A 392 25.39 2.51 -2.67
CA PRO A 392 26.70 2.80 -2.11
C PRO A 392 27.29 4.08 -2.72
N THR A 393 27.96 4.89 -1.90
CA THR A 393 28.69 6.07 -2.37
C THR A 393 30.09 6.11 -1.77
N LEU A 394 30.96 6.96 -2.32
CA LEU A 394 32.32 7.11 -1.84
C LEU A 394 32.30 7.57 -0.37
N GLY A 395 32.91 6.76 0.49
CA GLY A 395 33.20 7.09 1.87
C GLY A 395 34.58 7.75 2.01
N ALA A 396 34.82 8.36 3.17
CA ALA A 396 36.18 8.63 3.60
C ALA A 396 36.87 7.28 3.91
N ALA A 397 38.17 7.31 4.20
CA ALA A 397 38.85 6.12 4.71
C ALA A 397 38.11 5.57 5.94
N TYR A 398 37.87 4.25 5.97
CA TYR A 398 37.18 3.52 7.06
C TYR A 398 35.70 3.84 7.25
N THR A 399 35.09 4.54 6.30
CA THR A 399 33.64 4.66 6.25
C THR A 399 33.09 3.99 5.01
N SER A 400 31.94 3.35 5.16
CA SER A 400 31.10 2.96 4.04
C SER A 400 29.86 3.82 4.07
N ASN A 401 29.62 4.54 2.97
CA ASN A 401 28.50 5.47 2.87
C ASN A 401 27.42 4.88 1.95
N TYR A 402 26.16 5.05 2.33
CA TYR A 402 25.02 4.61 1.55
C TYR A 402 23.98 5.72 1.48
N ILE A 403 23.55 6.09 0.27
CA ILE A 403 22.42 6.97 0.06
C ILE A 403 21.16 6.11 0.07
N VAL A 404 20.29 6.33 1.05
CA VAL A 404 18.97 5.72 1.14
C VAL A 404 17.95 6.74 0.66
N SER A 405 17.24 6.42 -0.42
CA SER A 405 16.18 7.27 -0.98
C SER A 405 14.83 6.61 -0.80
N ILE A 406 13.87 7.37 -0.28
CA ILE A 406 12.48 6.96 -0.14
C ILE A 406 11.65 7.77 -1.13
N ARG A 407 10.83 7.06 -1.92
CA ARG A 407 9.85 7.66 -2.82
C ARG A 407 8.46 7.18 -2.41
N PRO A 408 7.53 8.09 -2.06
CA PRO A 408 6.16 7.71 -1.75
C PRO A 408 5.46 7.21 -3.01
N ASN A 409 4.57 6.25 -2.84
CA ASN A 409 3.63 5.77 -3.83
C ASN A 409 2.21 6.15 -3.37
N GLY A 410 1.39 6.69 -4.28
CA GLY A 410 0.04 7.15 -3.93
C GLY A 410 0.05 8.34 -2.95
N ALA A 411 -0.85 8.32 -1.97
CA ALA A 411 -1.09 9.43 -1.04
C ALA A 411 -0.17 9.47 0.19
N TRP A 412 0.84 8.60 0.29
CA TRP A 412 1.68 8.50 1.47
C TRP A 412 2.43 9.81 1.77
N ASN A 413 2.27 10.32 3.00
CA ASN A 413 2.94 11.53 3.47
C ASN A 413 3.50 11.42 4.90
N SER A 414 3.61 10.20 5.42
CA SER A 414 4.06 9.95 6.80
C SER A 414 5.56 9.76 6.87
N ASP A 415 6.14 10.08 8.02
CA ASP A 415 7.56 9.90 8.30
C ASP A 415 8.03 8.44 8.11
N VAL A 416 9.26 8.28 7.64
CA VAL A 416 9.91 6.98 7.45
C VAL A 416 11.22 6.94 8.23
N SER A 417 11.29 6.05 9.21
CA SER A 417 12.47 5.84 10.06
C SER A 417 13.36 4.75 9.49
N LEU A 418 14.68 4.96 9.50
CA LEU A 418 15.69 4.01 9.04
C LEU A 418 16.35 3.29 10.22
N ASN A 419 16.65 2.01 10.02
CA ASN A 419 17.41 1.18 10.94
C ASN A 419 18.43 0.34 10.14
N VAL A 420 19.61 0.11 10.71
CA VAL A 420 20.65 -0.71 10.09
C VAL A 420 20.89 -1.93 10.97
N ARG A 421 20.84 -3.12 10.37
CA ARG A 421 21.12 -4.40 11.03
C ARG A 421 22.30 -5.09 10.34
N GLY A 422 22.91 -6.06 11.02
CA GLY A 422 24.05 -6.82 10.48
C GLY A 422 25.39 -6.09 10.57
N LEU A 423 25.50 -5.08 11.45
CA LEU A 423 26.76 -4.39 11.68
C LEU A 423 27.82 -5.35 12.23
N PRO A 424 29.07 -5.31 11.73
CA PRO A 424 30.15 -6.03 12.36
C PRO A 424 30.42 -5.46 13.76
N VAL A 425 30.91 -6.31 14.66
CA VAL A 425 31.20 -5.93 16.05
C VAL A 425 32.12 -4.70 16.09
N GLY A 426 31.75 -3.69 16.88
CA GLY A 426 32.52 -2.46 17.06
C GLY A 426 32.32 -1.38 15.98
N ALA A 427 31.57 -1.66 14.91
CA ALA A 427 31.21 -0.63 13.94
C ALA A 427 30.11 0.30 14.49
N THR A 428 30.16 1.56 14.07
CA THR A 428 29.16 2.57 14.44
C THR A 428 28.42 3.09 13.20
N VAL A 429 27.17 3.52 13.39
CA VAL A 429 26.34 4.08 12.32
C VAL A 429 25.95 5.51 12.67
N THR A 430 26.06 6.40 11.71
CA THR A 430 25.55 7.77 11.79
C THR A 430 24.71 8.11 10.57
N PHE A 431 23.84 9.11 10.73
CA PHE A 431 22.98 9.67 9.68
C PHE A 431 23.32 11.13 9.47
N ASN A 432 23.19 11.65 8.24
CA ASN A 432 23.35 13.08 7.98
C ASN A 432 22.22 13.88 8.68
N GLY A 433 22.55 14.57 9.78
CA GLY A 433 21.60 15.37 10.56
C GLY A 433 21.12 14.76 11.88
N SER A 434 21.83 13.75 12.41
CA SER A 434 21.53 13.06 13.69
C SER A 434 20.18 12.34 13.78
N SER A 435 19.27 12.57 12.82
CA SER A 435 17.99 11.90 12.70
C SER A 435 18.06 10.75 11.71
N ASN A 436 17.47 9.62 12.07
CA ASN A 436 17.25 8.49 11.17
C ASN A 436 15.91 8.59 10.42
N VAL A 437 15.24 9.75 10.46
CA VAL A 437 13.88 9.93 9.91
C VAL A 437 13.92 10.75 8.62
N ILE A 438 13.31 10.22 7.56
CA ILE A 438 12.94 10.96 6.35
C ILE A 438 11.53 11.49 6.57
N ALA A 439 11.44 12.80 6.84
CA ALA A 439 10.18 13.46 7.09
C ALA A 439 9.25 13.37 5.88
N LYS A 440 7.96 13.16 6.14
CA LYS A 440 6.91 13.01 5.12
C LYS A 440 7.13 11.87 4.11
N GLY A 441 8.06 10.95 4.37
CA GLY A 441 8.28 9.76 3.56
C GLY A 441 8.74 10.05 2.14
N SER A 442 9.44 11.17 1.93
CA SER A 442 9.99 11.55 0.63
C SER A 442 11.34 12.24 0.81
N GLY A 443 12.36 11.75 0.10
CA GLY A 443 13.71 12.31 0.13
C GLY A 443 14.77 11.27 0.41
N SER A 444 15.94 11.72 0.84
CA SER A 444 17.10 10.84 1.02
C SER A 444 17.88 11.15 2.30
N LEU A 445 18.47 10.11 2.89
CA LEU A 445 19.46 10.20 3.97
C LEU A 445 20.74 9.46 3.56
N ILE A 446 21.86 9.90 4.12
CA ILE A 446 23.15 9.21 4.01
C ILE A 446 23.40 8.47 5.31
N ILE A 447 23.54 7.15 5.20
CA ILE A 447 24.03 6.27 6.26
C ILE A 447 25.54 6.20 6.13
N THR A 448 26.25 6.53 7.20
CA THR A 448 27.70 6.38 7.30
C THR A 448 28.00 5.30 8.33
N VAL A 449 28.68 4.24 7.89
CA VAL A 449 29.13 3.17 8.78
C VAL A 449 30.63 3.28 8.96
N SER A 450 31.08 3.52 10.19
CA SER A 450 32.48 3.70 10.54
C SER A 450 33.05 2.46 11.22
N THR A 451 34.26 2.08 10.83
CA THR A 451 34.99 0.96 11.45
C THR A 451 36.27 1.43 12.12
N SER A 452 36.54 0.94 13.32
CA SER A 452 37.78 1.18 14.07
C SER A 452 38.20 -0.10 14.77
N TYR A 453 39.39 -0.13 15.38
CA TYR A 453 39.68 -1.20 16.34
C TYR A 453 38.61 -1.23 17.44
N PRO A 454 38.08 -2.40 17.84
CA PRO A 454 38.48 -3.77 17.47
C PRO A 454 37.69 -4.43 16.32
N THR A 455 36.96 -3.70 15.48
CA THR A 455 36.19 -4.27 14.35
C THR A 455 37.06 -5.11 13.42
N PRO A 456 36.76 -6.41 13.24
CA PRO A 456 37.53 -7.27 12.33
C PRO A 456 37.44 -6.81 10.87
N PRO A 457 38.54 -6.90 10.09
CA PRO A 457 38.48 -6.61 8.67
C PRO A 457 37.70 -7.71 7.92
N GLY A 458 37.03 -7.33 6.84
CA GLY A 458 36.28 -8.26 5.99
C GLY A 458 34.96 -7.71 5.50
N ASN A 459 34.24 -8.52 4.74
CA ASN A 459 32.94 -8.14 4.21
C ASN A 459 31.83 -8.50 5.21
N SER A 460 30.86 -7.61 5.36
CA SER A 460 29.64 -7.81 6.13
C SER A 460 28.43 -7.45 5.29
N THR A 461 27.32 -8.15 5.48
CA THR A 461 26.05 -7.79 4.86
C THR A 461 25.27 -6.90 5.82
N LEU A 462 25.01 -5.67 5.41
CA LEU A 462 24.14 -4.76 6.14
C LEU A 462 22.73 -4.89 5.59
N ASN A 463 21.75 -5.00 6.47
CA ASN A 463 20.34 -4.94 6.13
C ASN A 463 19.80 -3.58 6.59
N ILE A 464 19.53 -2.71 5.63
CA ILE A 464 18.92 -1.40 5.85
C ILE A 464 17.41 -1.60 5.79
N VAL A 465 16.74 -1.28 6.90
CA VAL A 465 15.29 -1.41 7.06
C VAL A 465 14.71 -0.01 7.21
N SER A 466 13.72 0.31 6.38
CA SER A 466 12.87 1.48 6.56
C SER A 466 11.55 1.06 7.18
N SER A 467 11.03 1.90 8.07
CA SER A 467 9.80 1.68 8.82
C SER A 467 8.95 2.94 8.76
N GLY A 468 7.76 2.85 8.19
CA GLY A 468 6.76 3.90 8.17
C GLY A 468 5.65 3.69 9.19
N TRP A 469 4.74 4.66 9.26
CA TRP A 469 3.55 4.59 10.08
C TRP A 469 2.73 3.29 9.83
N GLY A 470 2.23 2.68 10.92
CA GLY A 470 1.41 1.47 10.87
C GLY A 470 2.13 0.21 10.37
N ALA A 471 3.40 0.03 10.75
CA ALA A 471 4.19 -1.17 10.49
C ALA A 471 4.44 -1.49 8.99
N VAL A 472 4.39 -0.48 8.12
CA VAL A 472 4.90 -0.59 6.74
C VAL A 472 6.43 -0.62 6.80
N SER A 473 7.08 -1.62 6.20
CA SER A 473 8.54 -1.67 6.14
C SER A 473 9.07 -2.16 4.80
N GLN A 474 10.23 -1.65 4.40
CA GLN A 474 11.00 -2.11 3.23
C GLN A 474 12.43 -2.42 3.70
N SER A 475 13.08 -3.40 3.07
CA SER A 475 14.46 -3.78 3.38
C SER A 475 15.33 -3.85 2.14
N SER A 476 16.61 -3.52 2.28
CA SER A 476 17.62 -3.67 1.24
C SER A 476 18.93 -4.15 1.86
N SER A 477 19.57 -5.10 1.20
CA SER A 477 20.85 -5.67 1.62
C SER A 477 21.98 -5.05 0.82
N VAL A 478 23.00 -4.53 1.51
CA VAL A 478 24.22 -3.99 0.90
C VAL A 478 25.45 -4.65 1.51
N THR A 479 26.51 -4.78 0.71
CA THR A 479 27.80 -5.28 1.20
C THR A 479 28.65 -4.12 1.68
N MET A 480 29.15 -4.24 2.91
CA MET A 480 30.12 -3.35 3.50
C MET A 480 31.47 -4.05 3.60
N THR A 481 32.56 -3.34 3.30
CA THR A 481 33.92 -3.82 3.60
C THR A 481 34.46 -3.07 4.81
N ALA A 482 34.65 -3.78 5.92
CA ALA A 482 35.30 -3.26 7.11
C ALA A 482 36.81 -3.23 6.92
N LEU A 483 37.40 -2.06 7.18
CA LEU A 483 38.85 -1.87 7.24
C LEU A 483 39.25 -1.52 8.67
N GLN A 484 40.32 -2.13 9.18
CA GLN A 484 40.81 -1.88 10.53
C GLN A 484 42.12 -1.09 10.49
N GLN A 485 42.22 -0.02 11.29
CA GLN A 485 43.49 0.66 11.56
C GLN A 485 44.18 0.03 12.78
N ILE A 486 45.48 -0.20 12.67
CA ILE A 486 46.28 -0.70 13.80
C ILE A 486 46.43 0.42 14.85
N PRO A 487 46.20 0.16 16.15
CA PRO A 487 46.49 1.13 17.21
C PRO A 487 47.97 1.55 17.21
N LYS A 488 48.24 2.81 17.60
CA LYS A 488 49.62 3.33 17.62
C LYS A 488 50.53 2.48 18.52
N PRO A 489 51.81 2.22 18.13
CA PRO A 489 52.75 1.56 19.00
C PRO A 489 52.89 2.28 20.34
N LYS A 490 53.07 1.52 21.43
CA LYS A 490 53.32 2.06 22.77
C LYS A 490 54.79 1.90 23.13
N PHE A 491 55.39 3.01 23.55
CA PHE A 491 56.75 3.06 24.10
C PHE A 491 56.71 2.72 25.60
N SER A 492 57.72 2.01 26.09
CA SER A 492 57.83 1.67 27.52
C SER A 492 58.27 2.83 28.40
N LEU A 493 58.83 3.89 27.79
CA LEU A 493 59.31 5.09 28.44
C LEU A 493 58.68 6.30 27.74
N ASP A 494 58.15 7.23 28.52
CA ASP A 494 57.71 8.54 28.00
C ASP A 494 58.93 9.38 27.57
N GLY A 495 58.77 10.30 26.62
CA GLY A 495 59.84 11.22 26.25
C GLY A 495 60.25 12.13 27.43
N GLY A 496 61.53 12.50 27.50
CA GLY A 496 62.03 13.33 28.59
C GLY A 496 63.53 13.26 28.84
N ASN A 497 63.95 13.79 30.00
CA ASN A 497 65.34 13.79 30.45
C ASN A 497 65.65 12.55 31.29
N TYR A 498 66.78 11.91 31.01
CA TYR A 498 67.28 10.74 31.72
C TYR A 498 68.76 10.89 32.05
N VAL A 499 69.16 10.36 33.21
CA VAL A 499 70.58 10.25 33.60
C VAL A 499 71.08 8.88 33.18
N GLY A 500 72.14 8.85 32.37
CA GLY A 500 72.70 7.60 31.84
C GLY A 500 71.82 6.87 30.82
N LYS A 501 72.33 5.75 30.31
CA LYS A 501 71.72 4.99 29.21
C LYS A 501 70.33 4.45 29.57
N GLN A 502 69.39 4.50 28.62
CA GLN A 502 68.05 3.93 28.75
C GLN A 502 67.83 2.76 27.79
N THR A 503 66.87 1.90 28.12
CA THR A 503 66.43 0.78 27.28
C THR A 503 64.95 0.95 26.98
N LEU A 504 64.62 1.23 25.72
CA LEU A 504 63.25 1.39 25.26
C LEU A 504 62.72 0.09 24.64
N THR A 505 61.54 -0.34 25.05
CA THR A 505 60.77 -1.36 24.33
C THR A 505 59.56 -0.75 23.64
N ILE A 506 59.20 -1.31 22.47
CA ILE A 506 58.06 -0.88 21.68
C ILE A 506 57.10 -2.05 21.59
N THR A 507 55.84 -1.83 21.96
CA THR A 507 54.78 -2.83 21.84
C THR A 507 53.74 -2.38 20.84
N SER A 508 53.13 -3.33 20.15
CA SER A 508 52.01 -3.07 19.24
C SER A 508 50.97 -4.18 19.39
N GLN A 509 49.76 -3.89 18.94
CA GLN A 509 48.64 -4.83 18.96
C GLN A 509 48.52 -5.57 17.62
N LEU A 510 47.59 -6.53 17.55
CA LEU A 510 47.20 -7.23 16.33
C LEU A 510 48.35 -7.98 15.62
N SER A 511 49.35 -8.48 16.35
CA SER A 511 50.51 -9.19 15.77
C SER A 511 51.11 -8.43 14.58
N SER A 512 51.13 -7.09 14.67
CA SER A 512 51.63 -6.20 13.63
C SER A 512 53.13 -6.10 13.70
N THR A 513 53.76 -5.80 12.56
CA THR A 513 55.18 -5.50 12.51
C THR A 513 55.39 -4.02 12.81
N ILE A 514 56.32 -3.71 13.71
CA ILE A 514 56.67 -2.33 14.05
C ILE A 514 57.90 -1.92 13.23
N ARG A 515 57.85 -0.73 12.63
CA ARG A 515 59.02 -0.03 12.09
C ARG A 515 59.27 1.25 12.85
N TYR A 516 60.52 1.55 13.11
CA TYR A 516 60.93 2.77 13.78
C TYR A 516 62.12 3.45 13.10
N THR A 517 62.35 4.71 13.45
CA THR A 517 63.48 5.53 13.01
C THR A 517 64.04 6.29 14.21
N THR A 518 65.34 6.61 14.16
CA THR A 518 66.07 7.35 15.20
C THR A 518 66.61 8.70 14.70
N ASP A 519 66.41 9.00 13.41
CA ASP A 519 66.91 10.17 12.68
C ASP A 519 65.81 11.21 12.41
N SER A 520 64.68 11.11 13.14
CA SER A 520 63.48 11.94 12.97
C SER A 520 62.71 11.75 11.66
N SER A 521 63.15 10.89 10.73
CA SER A 521 62.40 10.60 9.51
C SER A 521 61.09 9.84 9.82
N THR A 522 60.07 9.93 8.96
CA THR A 522 58.80 9.22 9.19
C THR A 522 58.92 7.75 8.76
N PRO A 523 58.69 6.77 9.67
CA PRO A 523 58.68 5.36 9.30
C PRO A 523 57.41 5.01 8.49
N ALA A 524 57.51 4.01 7.61
CA ALA A 524 56.41 3.48 6.80
C ALA A 524 56.62 1.97 6.57
N TYR A 525 55.66 1.27 5.97
CA TYR A 525 55.77 -0.20 5.72
C TYR A 525 57.07 -0.62 5.01
N ASN A 526 57.63 0.27 4.16
CA ASN A 526 58.87 0.08 3.41
C ASN A 526 60.02 1.00 3.87
N LYS A 527 59.89 1.73 4.98
CA LYS A 527 60.86 2.73 5.46
C LYS A 527 61.10 2.65 6.96
N GLY A 528 62.36 2.59 7.38
CA GLY A 528 62.77 2.47 8.79
C GLY A 528 63.20 1.06 9.20
N ILE A 529 63.63 0.90 10.45
CA ILE A 529 64.17 -0.33 11.02
C ILE A 529 63.03 -1.18 11.57
N ILE A 530 62.98 -2.47 11.23
CA ILE A 530 62.02 -3.40 11.85
C ILE A 530 62.42 -3.61 13.30
N TYR A 531 61.49 -3.38 14.22
CA TYR A 531 61.72 -3.59 15.66
C TYR A 531 61.71 -5.09 15.99
N SER A 532 62.84 -5.60 16.48
CA SER A 532 63.00 -7.00 16.90
C SER A 532 63.69 -7.16 18.26
N GLN A 533 64.28 -6.09 18.80
CA GLN A 533 65.02 -6.07 20.08
C GLN A 533 64.87 -4.70 20.76
N PRO A 534 65.01 -4.61 22.10
CA PRO A 534 65.03 -3.34 22.82
C PRO A 534 66.05 -2.34 22.25
N ILE A 535 65.67 -1.05 22.22
CA ILE A 535 66.51 0.03 21.67
C ILE A 535 67.30 0.66 22.82
N ALA A 536 68.63 0.62 22.73
CA ALA A 536 69.49 1.34 23.66
C ALA A 536 69.59 2.83 23.28
N ILE A 537 69.27 3.71 24.23
CA ILE A 537 69.35 5.17 24.07
C ILE A 537 70.55 5.66 24.89
N THR A 538 71.64 5.95 24.19
CA THR A 538 72.92 6.38 24.80
C THR A 538 73.25 7.85 24.60
N LYS A 539 72.44 8.56 23.79
CA LYS A 539 72.54 9.99 23.50
C LYS A 539 71.16 10.54 23.14
N ASN A 540 71.04 11.86 23.03
CA ASN A 540 69.79 12.51 22.61
C ASN A 540 69.26 11.89 21.31
N THR A 541 68.03 11.36 21.34
CA THR A 541 67.46 10.59 20.23
C THR A 541 65.97 10.89 20.10
N THR A 542 65.50 11.12 18.87
CA THR A 542 64.06 11.17 18.55
C THR A 542 63.66 9.82 17.97
N ILE A 543 62.69 9.15 18.57
CA ILE A 543 62.21 7.86 18.10
C ILE A 543 60.80 8.02 17.57
N LYS A 544 60.60 7.66 16.30
CA LYS A 544 59.28 7.57 15.66
C LYS A 544 58.98 6.13 15.32
N ALA A 545 57.77 5.64 15.60
CA ALA A 545 57.36 4.27 15.30
C ALA A 545 55.97 4.19 14.65
N VAL A 546 55.80 3.23 13.75
CA VAL A 546 54.54 2.86 13.11
C VAL A 546 54.38 1.34 13.13
N ALA A 547 53.15 0.85 13.26
CA ALA A 547 52.83 -0.57 13.12
C ALA A 547 52.08 -0.83 11.82
N TYR A 548 52.41 -1.93 11.14
CA TYR A 548 51.81 -2.34 9.86
C TYR A 548 51.47 -3.83 9.83
N ARG A 549 50.47 -4.20 9.03
CA ARG A 549 50.02 -5.59 8.78
C ARG A 549 49.22 -5.66 7.48
N THR A 550 49.40 -6.70 6.69
CA THR A 550 48.62 -6.93 5.46
C THR A 550 47.11 -6.95 5.74
N ASN A 551 46.32 -6.28 4.90
CA ASN A 551 44.85 -6.08 5.04
C ASN A 551 44.41 -5.20 6.22
N TYR A 552 45.36 -4.52 6.87
CA TYR A 552 45.12 -3.46 7.83
C TYR A 552 45.71 -2.17 7.29
N LYS A 553 45.17 -1.04 7.73
CA LYS A 553 45.89 0.22 7.55
C LYS A 553 46.88 0.42 8.69
N ASP A 554 48.04 0.94 8.33
CA ASP A 554 49.11 1.31 9.23
C ASP A 554 48.60 2.21 10.37
N SER A 555 49.23 2.06 11.54
CA SER A 555 48.93 2.92 12.67
C SER A 555 49.27 4.39 12.40
N SER A 556 48.73 5.30 13.19
CA SER A 556 49.36 6.62 13.30
C SER A 556 50.78 6.48 13.87
N THR A 557 51.66 7.43 13.56
CA THR A 557 53.03 7.45 14.10
C THR A 557 53.04 7.85 15.59
N THR A 558 53.70 7.07 16.43
CA THR A 558 54.09 7.48 17.80
C THR A 558 55.45 8.16 17.74
N THR A 559 55.63 9.30 18.40
CA THR A 559 56.90 10.06 18.42
C THR A 559 57.24 10.44 19.86
N GLU A 560 58.46 10.15 20.29
CA GLU A 560 59.00 10.62 21.58
C GLU A 560 60.45 11.11 21.39
N ILE A 561 60.87 12.03 22.26
CA ILE A 561 62.22 12.60 22.27
C ILE A 561 62.86 12.32 23.63
N TYR A 562 64.05 11.74 23.61
CA TYR A 562 64.80 11.37 24.81
C TYR A 562 66.09 12.19 24.89
N TYR A 563 66.35 12.80 26.05
CA TYR A 563 67.55 13.57 26.34
C TYR A 563 68.40 12.84 27.37
N ILE A 564 69.63 12.46 27.02
CA ILE A 564 70.56 11.76 27.91
C ILE A 564 71.57 12.79 28.45
N LYS A 565 71.65 12.90 29.77
CA LYS A 565 72.56 13.79 30.49
C LYS A 565 73.75 13.04 31.08
#